data_AF-A0A937P9T5-F1
#
_entry.id   AF-A0A937P9T5-F1
#
_cell.length_a   1.000
_cell.length_b   1.000
_cell.length_c   1.000
_cell.angle_alpha   90.00
_cell.angle_beta   90.00
_cell.angle_gamma   90.00
#
_symmetry.space_group_name_H-M   'P 1'
#
loop_
_entity.id
_entity.type
_entity.pdbx_description
1 polymer ?
#
loop_
_entity_poly.entity_id
_entity_poly.type
_entity_poly.pdbx_seq_one_letter_code
_entity_poly.pdbx_strand_id
1 'polypeptide(L)'
;MRNQSGNISRGPKTVYTEDLKGEINKPGKTNYALVIATNDYNDNQDWRDLRNPVNDATEIENILKNRYGFLVKTLVNKPRDSILLAIIDYKAKLQENDNLLIFIAGHGYFDLDYSDGFIVTTDSKPLNSDFGRDSYLQMAKLNRLIDNLPSKNIFIMFDICFGAHFDFNARDLSLSDYSSDISDITIDELIERKKDYYTRIYLASGKGEVPDYWQNSLKHSPFASKLIDILNSEDEFVTPGKIFRSMERNITEPVLKEFGRHEPRGDFFLKVN
;
A
#
# COMPACT_ATOMS: atom_id res chain seq x y z
N MET A 1 -46.95 27.42 26.93
CA MET A 1 -45.58 27.68 26.48
C MET A 1 -44.67 26.55 26.93
N ARG A 2 -44.14 25.74 26.00
CA ARG A 2 -42.82 25.11 26.04
C ARG A 2 -42.54 24.52 24.65
N ASN A 3 -41.82 25.29 23.85
CA ASN A 3 -41.21 24.86 22.60
C ASN A 3 -40.24 23.71 22.89
N GLN A 4 -40.43 22.55 22.26
CA GLN A 4 -39.34 21.61 22.03
C GLN A 4 -38.89 21.76 20.57
N SER A 5 -38.01 22.73 20.36
CA SER A 5 -37.24 22.86 19.13
C SER A 5 -36.15 21.79 19.12
N GLY A 6 -36.48 20.58 18.67
CA GLY A 6 -35.47 19.61 18.28
C GLY A 6 -34.74 20.16 17.05
N ASN A 7 -33.44 20.38 17.15
CA ASN A 7 -32.62 20.81 16.01
C ASN A 7 -32.77 19.81 14.86
N ILE A 8 -33.46 20.21 13.80
CA ILE A 8 -33.56 19.44 12.56
C ILE A 8 -32.21 19.58 11.86
N SER A 9 -31.40 18.52 11.92
CA SER A 9 -30.16 18.42 11.15
C SER A 9 -30.48 18.23 9.66
N ARG A 10 -29.67 18.83 8.79
CA ARG A 10 -29.74 18.64 7.33
C ARG A 10 -29.20 17.27 6.86
N GLY A 11 -28.60 16.50 7.76
CA GLY A 11 -28.00 15.21 7.44
C GLY A 11 -28.42 14.11 8.42
N PRO A 12 -28.35 12.83 7.98
CA PRO A 12 -28.52 11.71 8.88
C PRO A 12 -27.44 11.72 9.97
N LYS A 13 -27.72 11.10 11.12
CA LYS A 13 -26.66 10.82 12.10
C LYS A 13 -25.58 9.98 11.44
N THR A 14 -24.31 10.24 11.76
CA THR A 14 -23.17 9.46 11.28
C THR A 14 -23.41 7.98 11.55
N VAL A 15 -23.39 7.17 10.49
CA VAL A 15 -23.50 5.71 10.59
C VAL A 15 -22.08 5.15 10.61
N TYR A 16 -21.67 4.57 11.74
CA TYR A 16 -20.47 3.74 11.79
C TYR A 16 -20.83 2.37 11.21
N THR A 17 -20.02 1.85 10.28
CA THR A 17 -20.20 0.51 9.71
C THR A 17 -19.75 -0.56 10.71
N GLU A 18 -20.32 -0.57 11.92
CA GLU A 18 -20.16 -1.66 12.88
C GLU A 18 -20.98 -2.90 12.45
N ASP A 19 -21.96 -2.71 11.57
CA ASP A 19 -22.92 -3.72 11.10
C ASP A 19 -22.42 -4.66 9.97
N LEU A 20 -21.16 -4.54 9.53
CA LEU A 20 -20.58 -5.40 8.47
C LEU A 20 -19.57 -6.43 9.00
N LYS A 21 -19.40 -6.53 10.32
CA LYS A 21 -18.54 -7.57 10.91
C LYS A 21 -19.25 -8.92 10.82
N GLY A 22 -18.94 -9.68 9.78
CA GLY A 22 -19.12 -11.13 9.85
C GLY A 22 -18.17 -11.67 10.92
N GLU A 23 -18.70 -12.36 11.93
CA GLU A 23 -17.89 -13.07 12.92
C GLU A 23 -17.15 -14.21 12.24
N ILE A 24 -15.94 -13.94 11.76
CA ILE A 24 -14.98 -14.97 11.39
C ILE A 24 -13.99 -15.09 12.54
N ASN A 25 -14.33 -15.92 13.53
CA ASN A 25 -13.40 -16.36 14.57
C ASN A 25 -12.30 -17.21 13.90
N LYS A 26 -11.22 -16.57 13.45
CA LYS A 26 -9.99 -17.25 13.04
C LYS A 26 -9.02 -17.26 14.23
N PRO A 27 -8.55 -18.43 14.68
CA PRO A 27 -7.48 -18.48 15.65
C PRO A 27 -6.19 -18.02 14.97
N GLY A 28 -5.60 -16.93 15.47
CA GLY A 28 -4.27 -16.47 15.06
C GLY A 28 -4.26 -15.29 14.07
N LYS A 29 -3.08 -14.69 13.97
CA LYS A 29 -2.74 -13.59 13.06
C LYS A 29 -2.68 -14.10 11.62
N THR A 30 -3.34 -13.43 10.68
CA THR A 30 -3.22 -13.70 9.24
C THR A 30 -2.42 -12.61 8.53
N ASN A 31 -1.50 -13.01 7.65
CA ASN A 31 -0.81 -12.10 6.74
C ASN A 31 -1.59 -12.02 5.42
N TYR A 32 -2.20 -10.88 5.14
CA TYR A 32 -2.87 -10.61 3.87
C TYR A 32 -2.02 -9.73 2.98
N ALA A 33 -2.09 -9.97 1.66
CA ALA A 33 -1.53 -9.05 0.68
C ALA A 33 -2.56 -8.71 -0.39
N LEU A 34 -2.56 -7.45 -0.82
CA LEU A 34 -3.27 -6.97 -2.00
C LEU A 34 -2.23 -6.48 -3.01
N VAL A 35 -2.11 -7.19 -4.13
CA VAL A 35 -1.17 -6.86 -5.20
C VAL A 35 -1.97 -6.28 -6.36
N ILE A 36 -1.65 -5.07 -6.79
CA ILE A 36 -2.35 -4.35 -7.85
C ILE A 36 -1.34 -4.01 -8.94
N ALA A 37 -1.62 -4.39 -10.17
CA ALA A 37 -0.79 -4.05 -11.33
C ALA A 37 -1.64 -3.63 -12.51
N THR A 38 -1.25 -2.53 -13.14
CA THR A 38 -1.85 -2.10 -14.41
C THR A 38 -0.75 -1.93 -15.46
N ASN A 39 -0.75 -2.84 -16.43
CA ASN A 39 0.07 -2.78 -17.64
C ASN A 39 -0.69 -2.19 -18.80
N ASP A 40 -1.94 -2.64 -18.98
CA ASP A 40 -2.72 -2.40 -20.20
C ASP A 40 -3.71 -1.26 -19.95
N TYR A 41 -3.59 -0.21 -20.75
CA TYR A 41 -4.36 1.01 -20.71
C TYR A 41 -5.12 1.15 -22.03
N ASN A 42 -6.36 1.64 -21.99
CA ASN A 42 -7.14 1.73 -23.22
C ASN A 42 -6.53 2.74 -24.21
N ASP A 43 -6.58 2.46 -25.51
CA ASP A 43 -6.02 3.31 -26.57
C ASP A 43 -6.51 4.77 -26.58
N ASN A 44 -7.64 5.04 -25.94
CA ASN A 44 -8.23 6.38 -25.83
C ASN A 44 -7.75 7.14 -24.59
N GLN A 45 -6.63 6.74 -23.98
CA GLN A 45 -6.06 7.35 -22.77
C GLN A 45 -4.76 8.11 -23.08
N ASP A 46 -4.35 8.97 -22.15
CA ASP A 46 -3.04 9.64 -22.21
C ASP A 46 -1.88 8.72 -21.77
N TRP A 47 -2.18 7.46 -21.44
CA TRP A 47 -1.27 6.52 -20.82
C TRP A 47 -0.97 5.37 -21.78
N ARG A 48 0.31 5.23 -22.14
CA ARG A 48 0.78 4.08 -22.91
C ARG A 48 0.87 2.83 -22.05
N ASP A 49 0.75 1.67 -22.69
CA ASP A 49 1.01 0.40 -22.04
C ASP A 49 2.42 0.32 -21.44
N LEU A 50 2.49 -0.38 -20.30
CA LEU A 50 3.71 -0.67 -19.58
C LEU A 50 4.10 -2.14 -19.76
N ARG A 51 5.39 -2.43 -19.60
CA ARG A 51 5.93 -3.76 -19.83
C ARG A 51 5.91 -4.62 -18.58
N ASN A 52 6.29 -4.06 -17.42
CA ASN A 52 6.66 -4.88 -16.26
C ASN A 52 5.68 -4.95 -15.07
N PRO A 53 4.71 -4.03 -14.82
CA PRO A 53 3.91 -4.08 -13.59
C PRO A 53 3.24 -5.44 -13.30
N VAL A 54 2.72 -6.13 -14.31
CA VAL A 54 2.11 -7.46 -14.18
C VAL A 54 3.15 -8.54 -13.91
N ASN A 55 4.32 -8.46 -14.53
CA ASN A 55 5.42 -9.38 -14.26
C ASN A 55 5.96 -9.18 -12.82
N ASP A 56 6.12 -7.93 -12.40
CA ASP A 56 6.53 -7.53 -11.06
C ASP A 56 5.53 -8.02 -10.00
N ALA A 57 4.24 -7.78 -10.23
CA ALA A 57 3.16 -8.26 -9.36
C ALA A 57 3.13 -9.79 -9.26
N THR A 58 3.34 -10.50 -10.36
CA THR A 58 3.34 -11.98 -10.37
C THR A 58 4.49 -12.53 -9.55
N GLU A 59 5.69 -11.98 -9.70
CA GLU A 59 6.86 -12.42 -8.93
C GLU A 59 6.71 -12.11 -7.43
N ILE A 60 6.25 -10.90 -7.10
CA ILE A 60 6.00 -10.49 -5.71
C ILE A 60 4.90 -11.34 -5.08
N GLU A 61 3.83 -11.64 -5.80
CA GLU A 61 2.78 -12.56 -5.34
C GLU A 61 3.36 -13.94 -4.99
N ASN A 62 4.18 -14.51 -5.88
CA ASN A 62 4.81 -15.81 -5.67
C ASN A 62 5.71 -15.81 -4.43
N ILE A 63 6.54 -14.78 -4.27
CA ILE A 63 7.45 -14.65 -3.13
C ILE A 63 6.65 -14.50 -1.83
N LEU A 64 5.67 -13.59 -1.79
CA LEU A 64 4.85 -13.36 -0.61
C LEU A 64 4.05 -14.61 -0.19
N LYS A 65 3.51 -15.37 -1.15
CA LYS A 65 2.83 -16.64 -0.86
C LYS A 65 3.79 -17.70 -0.34
N ASN A 66 4.86 -17.97 -1.07
CA ASN A 66 5.67 -19.17 -0.88
C ASN A 66 6.73 -19.01 0.21
N ARG A 67 7.32 -17.81 0.37
CA ARG A 67 8.36 -17.54 1.37
C ARG A 67 7.82 -16.90 2.65
N TYR A 68 6.73 -16.16 2.57
CA TYR A 68 6.23 -15.34 3.70
C TYR A 68 4.80 -15.68 4.15
N GLY A 69 4.15 -16.67 3.50
CA GLY A 69 2.85 -17.19 3.93
C GLY A 69 1.67 -16.23 3.79
N PHE A 70 1.78 -15.23 2.92
CA PHE A 70 0.70 -14.28 2.73
C PHE A 70 -0.46 -14.90 1.95
N LEU A 71 -1.68 -14.59 2.38
CA LEU A 71 -2.89 -14.76 1.57
C LEU A 71 -3.01 -13.58 0.60
N VAL A 72 -2.45 -13.75 -0.61
CA VAL A 72 -2.41 -12.71 -1.63
C VAL A 72 -3.68 -12.71 -2.50
N LYS A 73 -4.28 -11.52 -2.69
CA LYS A 73 -5.28 -11.21 -3.72
C LYS A 73 -4.61 -10.31 -4.76
N THR A 74 -4.61 -10.74 -6.02
CA THR A 74 -3.97 -9.99 -7.13
C THR A 74 -5.02 -9.41 -8.06
N LEU A 75 -4.87 -8.14 -8.43
CA LEU A 75 -5.71 -7.39 -9.35
C LEU A 75 -4.85 -6.88 -10.52
N VAL A 76 -4.95 -7.56 -11.66
CA VAL A 76 -4.28 -7.17 -12.90
C VAL A 76 -5.26 -6.45 -13.82
N ASN A 77 -4.84 -5.30 -14.36
CA ASN A 77 -5.56 -4.49 -15.35
C ASN A 77 -7.03 -4.31 -14.95
N LYS A 78 -7.24 -3.87 -13.71
CA LYS A 78 -8.59 -3.70 -13.15
C LYS A 78 -9.04 -2.25 -13.19
N PRO A 79 -10.34 -2.02 -13.41
CA PRO A 79 -10.88 -0.68 -13.34
C PRO A 79 -10.84 -0.14 -11.92
N ARG A 80 -10.86 1.18 -11.79
CA ARG A 80 -10.84 1.90 -10.51
C ARG A 80 -11.76 1.30 -9.45
N ASP A 81 -13.02 1.03 -9.81
CA ASP A 81 -14.03 0.59 -8.86
C ASP A 81 -13.77 -0.84 -8.35
N SER A 82 -13.16 -1.70 -9.16
CA SER A 82 -12.77 -3.05 -8.70
C SER A 82 -11.68 -3.00 -7.63
N ILE A 83 -10.73 -2.06 -7.77
CA ILE A 83 -9.66 -1.86 -6.78
C ILE A 83 -10.25 -1.28 -5.49
N LEU A 84 -11.12 -0.27 -5.59
CA LEU A 84 -11.80 0.31 -4.44
C LEU A 84 -12.63 -0.73 -3.68
N LEU A 85 -13.40 -1.55 -4.39
CA LEU A 85 -14.18 -2.64 -3.79
C LEU A 85 -13.27 -3.63 -3.07
N ALA A 86 -12.13 -4.01 -3.64
CA ALA A 86 -11.21 -4.91 -2.96
C ALA A 86 -10.65 -4.34 -1.65
N ILE A 87 -10.33 -3.05 -1.60
CA ILE A 87 -9.90 -2.37 -0.37
C ILE A 87 -11.05 -2.33 0.65
N ILE A 88 -12.28 -2.07 0.20
CA ILE A 88 -13.48 -2.07 1.05
C ILE A 88 -13.76 -3.48 1.61
N ASP A 89 -13.59 -4.54 0.82
CA ASP A 89 -13.75 -5.93 1.28
C ASP A 89 -12.81 -6.23 2.45
N TYR A 90 -11.59 -5.68 2.44
CA TYR A 90 -10.65 -5.84 3.55
C TYR A 90 -11.14 -5.19 4.85
N LYS A 91 -12.01 -4.18 4.78
CA LYS A 91 -12.64 -3.60 5.99
C LYS A 91 -13.50 -4.62 6.73
N ALA A 92 -14.22 -5.47 5.99
CA ALA A 92 -15.04 -6.53 6.59
C ALA A 92 -14.22 -7.77 6.95
N LYS A 93 -13.11 -8.01 6.25
CA LYS A 93 -12.29 -9.23 6.39
C LYS A 93 -11.22 -9.16 7.47
N LEU A 94 -10.54 -8.01 7.61
CA LEU A 94 -9.40 -7.86 8.51
C LEU A 94 -9.83 -7.81 9.97
N GLN A 95 -9.09 -8.54 10.80
CA GLN A 95 -9.09 -8.37 12.24
C GLN A 95 -7.95 -7.44 12.67
N GLU A 96 -8.00 -6.94 13.90
CA GLU A 96 -7.04 -5.97 14.43
C GLU A 96 -5.58 -6.47 14.40
N ASN A 97 -5.38 -7.75 14.69
CA ASN A 97 -4.05 -8.38 14.74
C ASN A 97 -3.52 -8.86 13.38
N ASP A 98 -4.34 -8.82 12.33
CA ASP A 98 -3.90 -9.21 10.99
C ASP A 98 -2.88 -8.21 10.43
N ASN A 99 -2.03 -8.67 9.52
CA ASN A 99 -1.16 -7.81 8.72
C ASN A 99 -1.78 -7.59 7.34
N LEU A 100 -1.64 -6.39 6.79
CA LEU A 100 -1.93 -6.10 5.39
C LEU A 100 -0.71 -5.49 4.71
N LEU A 101 -0.24 -6.14 3.64
CA LEU A 101 0.71 -5.57 2.69
C LEU A 101 -0.01 -5.19 1.41
N ILE A 102 0.21 -3.99 0.89
CA ILE A 102 -0.34 -3.57 -0.41
C ILE A 102 0.84 -3.27 -1.34
N PHE A 103 0.89 -3.90 -2.50
CA PHE A 103 1.85 -3.57 -3.55
C PHE A 103 1.11 -3.03 -4.76
N ILE A 104 1.55 -1.90 -5.30
CA ILE A 104 0.93 -1.24 -6.45
C ILE A 104 1.98 -0.92 -7.49
N ALA A 105 1.80 -1.39 -8.72
CA ALA A 105 2.65 -1.08 -9.86
C ALA A 105 1.85 -0.60 -11.08
N GLY A 106 2.39 0.34 -11.84
CA GLY A 106 1.71 0.95 -12.99
C GLY A 106 2.04 2.44 -13.16
N HIS A 107 1.12 3.17 -13.80
CA HIS A 107 1.23 4.62 -13.91
C HIS A 107 0.72 5.32 -12.66
N GLY A 108 1.44 6.38 -12.29
CA GLY A 108 0.98 7.37 -11.33
C GLY A 108 1.06 8.76 -11.95
N TYR A 109 0.20 9.65 -11.49
CA TYR A 109 0.10 11.01 -11.98
C TYR A 109 -0.03 11.98 -10.82
N PHE A 110 0.61 13.13 -10.93
CA PHE A 110 0.42 14.23 -10.00
C PHE A 110 -0.35 15.34 -10.68
N ASP A 111 -1.53 15.66 -10.15
CA ASP A 111 -2.34 16.76 -10.67
C ASP A 111 -2.20 17.98 -9.76
N LEU A 112 -1.62 19.05 -10.30
CA LEU A 112 -1.36 20.29 -9.58
C LEU A 112 -2.65 21.01 -9.18
N ASP A 113 -3.71 20.93 -10.00
CA ASP A 113 -4.98 21.62 -9.73
C ASP A 113 -5.70 20.98 -8.54
N TYR A 114 -5.50 19.68 -8.34
CA TYR A 114 -6.01 18.95 -7.18
C TYR A 114 -5.02 18.91 -6.01
N SER A 115 -3.74 19.22 -6.27
CA SER A 115 -2.64 19.01 -5.33
C SER A 115 -2.71 17.59 -4.75
N ASP A 116 -2.80 16.58 -5.61
CA ASP A 116 -2.93 15.17 -5.22
C ASP A 116 -2.24 14.22 -6.21
N GLY A 117 -1.84 13.07 -5.69
CA GLY A 117 -1.40 11.93 -6.49
C GLY A 117 -2.58 11.07 -6.93
N PHE A 118 -2.46 10.48 -8.11
CA PHE A 118 -3.45 9.61 -8.69
C PHE A 118 -2.79 8.34 -9.20
N ILE A 119 -3.39 7.20 -8.91
CA ILE A 119 -3.07 5.93 -9.56
C ILE A 119 -3.93 5.84 -10.81
N VAL A 120 -3.28 5.61 -11.94
CA VAL A 120 -3.98 5.38 -13.21
C VAL A 120 -4.42 3.92 -13.26
N THR A 121 -5.65 3.71 -13.71
CA THR A 121 -6.26 2.37 -13.82
C THR A 121 -6.63 2.09 -15.26
N THR A 122 -6.92 0.82 -15.58
CA THR A 122 -7.15 0.40 -16.97
C THR A 122 -8.29 1.17 -17.66
N ASP A 123 -9.25 1.72 -16.90
CA ASP A 123 -10.41 2.47 -17.40
C ASP A 123 -10.34 3.97 -17.16
N SER A 124 -9.16 4.50 -16.76
CA SER A 124 -8.98 5.95 -16.61
C SER A 124 -9.27 6.66 -17.94
N LYS A 125 -9.91 7.81 -17.91
CA LYS A 125 -10.29 8.58 -19.11
C LYS A 125 -9.22 9.62 -19.41
N PRO A 126 -9.10 10.10 -20.66
CA PRO A 126 -8.14 11.13 -20.98
C PRO A 126 -8.36 12.40 -20.14
N LEU A 127 -7.28 13.03 -19.71
CA LEU A 127 -7.20 14.13 -18.74
C LEU A 127 -8.05 15.33 -19.16
N ASN A 128 -8.21 15.56 -20.46
CA ASN A 128 -9.01 16.65 -21.01
C ASN A 128 -10.54 16.38 -21.00
N SER A 129 -10.95 15.15 -20.69
CA SER A 129 -12.35 14.71 -20.68
C SER A 129 -12.86 14.32 -19.29
N ASP A 130 -11.96 13.98 -18.38
CA ASP A 130 -12.25 13.64 -16.99
C ASP A 130 -11.66 14.68 -16.05
N PHE A 131 -12.23 15.88 -16.09
CA PHE A 131 -11.77 17.01 -15.29
C PHE A 131 -11.72 16.68 -13.79
N GLY A 132 -12.67 15.90 -13.29
CA GLY A 132 -12.75 15.47 -11.88
C GLY A 132 -11.77 14.38 -11.49
N ARG A 133 -11.08 13.77 -12.47
CA ARG A 133 -10.28 12.55 -12.29
C ARG A 133 -11.08 11.41 -11.66
N ASP A 134 -12.38 11.34 -11.96
CA ASP A 134 -13.31 10.39 -11.35
C ASP A 134 -12.97 8.95 -11.70
N SER A 135 -12.36 8.71 -12.87
CA SER A 135 -11.88 7.41 -13.33
C SER A 135 -10.45 7.07 -12.86
N TYR A 136 -9.85 7.92 -12.03
CA TYR A 136 -8.54 7.69 -11.43
C TYR A 136 -8.68 7.34 -9.94
N LEU A 137 -7.66 6.69 -9.38
CA LEU A 137 -7.59 6.38 -7.96
C LEU A 137 -6.83 7.49 -7.22
N GLN A 138 -7.58 8.42 -6.64
CA GLN A 138 -7.03 9.50 -5.83
C GLN A 138 -6.32 8.97 -4.58
N MET A 139 -5.04 9.33 -4.40
CA MET A 139 -4.21 8.86 -3.30
C MET A 139 -4.71 9.33 -1.93
N ALA A 140 -5.14 10.59 -1.79
CA ALA A 140 -5.73 11.05 -0.53
C ALA A 140 -6.99 10.25 -0.14
N LYS A 141 -7.78 9.80 -1.11
CA LYS A 141 -8.94 8.93 -0.86
C LYS A 141 -8.49 7.54 -0.39
N LEU A 142 -7.48 6.97 -1.05
CA LEU A 142 -6.91 5.68 -0.66
C LEU A 142 -6.30 5.74 0.74
N ASN A 143 -5.56 6.79 1.06
CA ASN A 143 -4.99 7.04 2.38
C ASN A 143 -6.08 6.97 3.46
N ARG A 144 -7.17 7.75 3.32
CA ARG A 144 -8.28 7.74 4.28
C ARG A 144 -8.93 6.36 4.41
N LEU A 145 -9.13 5.65 3.30
CA LEU A 145 -9.74 4.31 3.34
C LEU A 145 -8.84 3.30 4.05
N ILE A 146 -7.55 3.29 3.71
CA ILE A 146 -6.57 2.33 4.24
C ILE A 146 -6.26 2.61 5.71
N ASP A 147 -6.13 3.89 6.10
CA ASP A 147 -5.87 4.26 7.49
C ASP A 147 -6.94 3.72 8.44
N ASN A 148 -8.21 3.76 7.98
CA ASN A 148 -9.39 3.30 8.70
C ASN A 148 -9.65 1.78 8.62
N LEU A 149 -8.77 0.99 7.99
CA LEU A 149 -8.90 -0.47 8.01
C LEU A 149 -8.63 -1.01 9.43
N PRO A 150 -9.33 -2.10 9.86
CA PRO A 150 -9.22 -2.62 11.22
C PRO A 150 -7.81 -3.03 11.65
N SER A 151 -7.03 -3.59 10.73
CA SER A 151 -5.66 -4.05 10.98
C SER A 151 -4.78 -2.95 11.58
N LYS A 152 -4.07 -3.30 12.66
CA LYS A 152 -3.02 -2.46 13.24
C LYS A 152 -1.80 -2.36 12.34
N ASN A 153 -1.50 -3.37 11.52
CA ASN A 153 -0.25 -3.46 10.80
C ASN A 153 -0.43 -3.39 9.29
N ILE A 154 -0.19 -2.21 8.71
CA ILE A 154 -0.33 -1.96 7.28
C ILE A 154 0.95 -1.39 6.69
N PHE A 155 1.44 -2.04 5.64
CA PHE A 155 2.58 -1.57 4.84
C PHE A 155 2.20 -1.49 3.36
N ILE A 156 2.49 -0.35 2.72
CA ILE A 156 2.18 -0.12 1.31
C ILE A 156 3.47 0.10 0.52
N MET A 157 3.59 -0.49 -0.66
CA MET A 157 4.69 -0.30 -1.59
C MET A 157 4.15 0.22 -2.91
N PHE A 158 4.64 1.39 -3.33
CA PHE A 158 4.26 2.07 -4.56
C PHE A 158 5.41 2.01 -5.56
N ASP A 159 5.24 1.19 -6.59
CA ASP A 159 6.07 1.18 -7.78
C ASP A 159 5.38 1.92 -8.94
N ILE A 160 5.14 3.21 -8.69
CA ILE A 160 4.46 4.13 -9.61
C ILE A 160 5.12 5.51 -9.52
N CYS A 161 5.02 6.28 -10.60
CA CYS A 161 5.42 7.68 -10.58
C CYS A 161 4.65 8.44 -9.50
N PHE A 162 5.32 9.38 -8.82
CA PHE A 162 4.72 10.23 -7.81
C PHE A 162 4.13 9.48 -6.60
N GLY A 163 4.45 8.20 -6.38
CA GLY A 163 4.00 7.41 -5.23
C GLY A 163 4.28 8.05 -3.86
N ALA A 164 5.30 8.92 -3.77
CA ALA A 164 5.60 9.70 -2.59
C ALA A 164 4.45 10.61 -2.12
N HIS A 165 3.55 11.00 -3.03
CA HIS A 165 2.42 11.89 -2.79
C HIS A 165 1.18 11.15 -2.26
N PHE A 166 1.35 9.94 -1.72
CA PHE A 166 0.29 9.23 -1.02
C PHE A 166 -0.28 10.03 0.18
N ASP A 167 0.59 10.81 0.83
CA ASP A 167 0.23 11.70 1.92
C ASP A 167 1.21 12.89 1.96
N PHE A 168 0.69 14.11 1.82
CA PHE A 168 1.51 15.33 1.87
C PHE A 168 2.01 15.66 3.27
N ASN A 169 1.31 15.19 4.30
CA ASN A 169 1.68 15.42 5.69
C ASN A 169 2.51 14.26 6.26
N ALA A 170 2.79 13.23 5.45
CA ALA A 170 3.58 12.11 5.89
C ALA A 170 5.01 12.52 6.22
N ARG A 171 5.46 12.03 7.37
CA ARG A 171 6.79 12.23 7.91
C ARG A 171 7.69 11.08 7.46
N ASP A 172 8.98 11.36 7.33
CA ASP A 172 9.96 10.31 7.06
C ASP A 172 9.97 9.33 8.22
N LEU A 173 10.01 8.03 7.91
CA LEU A 173 10.05 7.00 8.94
C LEU A 173 11.41 7.02 9.63
N SER A 174 11.40 7.09 10.97
CA SER A 174 12.63 6.88 11.73
C SER A 174 13.05 5.42 11.63
N LEU A 175 14.16 5.16 10.95
CA LEU A 175 14.69 3.81 10.80
C LEU A 175 15.18 3.29 12.15
N SER A 176 14.51 2.25 12.65
CA SER A 176 14.97 1.52 13.83
C SER A 176 16.21 0.68 13.47
N ASP A 177 17.23 0.71 14.33
CA ASP A 177 18.37 -0.20 14.24
C ASP A 177 18.04 -1.47 15.03
N TYR A 178 17.67 -2.52 14.31
CA TYR A 178 17.32 -3.80 14.91
C TYR A 178 18.54 -4.64 15.30
N SER A 179 19.76 -4.24 14.96
CA SER A 179 20.97 -5.01 15.27
C SER A 179 21.19 -5.17 16.78
N SER A 180 20.90 -4.12 17.55
CA SER A 180 20.96 -4.15 19.02
C SER A 180 19.76 -4.82 19.66
N ASP A 181 18.58 -4.74 19.06
CA ASP A 181 17.38 -5.37 19.62
C ASP A 181 17.48 -6.91 19.50
N ILE A 182 17.98 -7.41 18.37
CA ILE A 182 18.06 -8.85 18.08
C ILE A 182 19.18 -9.54 18.87
N SER A 183 20.18 -8.81 19.37
CA SER A 183 21.17 -9.42 20.26
C SER A 183 20.57 -9.88 21.59
N ASP A 184 19.47 -9.23 22.02
CA ASP A 184 18.90 -9.39 23.36
C ASP A 184 17.57 -10.16 23.34
N ILE A 185 16.85 -10.20 22.21
CA ILE A 185 15.57 -10.91 22.06
C ILE A 185 15.44 -11.56 20.68
N THR A 186 14.60 -12.59 20.59
CA THR A 186 14.25 -13.24 19.33
C THR A 186 13.34 -12.37 18.45
N ILE A 187 13.27 -12.66 17.14
CA ILE A 187 12.36 -11.97 16.23
C ILE A 187 10.88 -12.11 16.63
N ASP A 188 10.48 -13.26 17.18
CA ASP A 188 9.11 -13.49 17.64
C ASP A 188 8.77 -12.62 18.85
N GLU A 189 9.69 -12.46 19.79
CA GLU A 189 9.54 -11.54 20.92
C GLU A 189 9.49 -10.08 20.48
N LEU A 190 10.26 -9.70 19.44
CA LEU A 190 10.22 -8.36 18.87
C LEU A 190 8.86 -8.07 18.21
N ILE A 191 8.35 -9.01 17.41
CA ILE A 191 7.02 -8.92 16.78
C ILE A 191 5.93 -8.80 17.85
N GLU A 192 6.01 -9.63 18.90
CA GLU A 192 5.05 -9.62 20.00
C GLU A 192 5.06 -8.30 20.77
N ARG A 193 6.23 -7.69 21.00
CA ARG A 193 6.36 -6.36 21.65
C ARG A 193 5.77 -5.23 20.81
N LYS A 194 5.75 -5.38 19.48
CA LYS A 194 5.30 -4.33 18.56
C LYS A 194 3.86 -4.49 18.09
N LYS A 195 3.22 -5.65 18.34
CA LYS A 195 1.90 -6.00 17.82
C LYS A 195 0.78 -5.01 18.18
N ASP A 196 0.91 -4.33 19.32
CA ASP A 196 -0.14 -3.48 19.87
C ASP A 196 -0.11 -2.05 19.31
N TYR A 197 0.98 -1.66 18.64
CA TYR A 197 1.11 -0.36 18.00
C TYR A 197 0.50 -0.35 16.59
N TYR A 198 -0.14 0.74 16.23
CA TYR A 198 -0.53 1.00 14.85
C TYR A 198 0.69 1.24 13.97
N THR A 199 0.90 0.35 13.02
CA THR A 199 1.86 0.51 11.93
C THR A 199 1.13 0.97 10.69
N ARG A 200 1.52 2.15 10.20
CA ARG A 200 1.09 2.75 8.94
C ARG A 200 2.32 3.26 8.21
N ILE A 201 2.89 2.42 7.36
CA ILE A 201 4.12 2.72 6.63
C ILE A 201 3.85 2.63 5.14
N TYR A 202 4.45 3.51 4.35
CA TYR A 202 4.55 3.31 2.92
C TYR A 202 5.96 3.56 2.41
N LEU A 203 6.31 2.81 1.37
CA LEU A 203 7.54 2.93 0.61
C LEU A 203 7.18 3.23 -0.84
N ALA A 204 7.73 4.28 -1.43
CA ALA A 204 7.52 4.60 -2.84
C ALA A 204 8.84 4.60 -3.61
N SER A 205 8.78 4.18 -4.88
CA SER A 205 9.94 4.08 -5.77
C SER A 205 10.58 5.42 -6.10
N GLY A 206 9.84 6.53 -5.98
CA GLY A 206 10.37 7.88 -6.13
C GLY A 206 9.37 9.00 -5.82
N LYS A 207 9.90 10.23 -5.75
CA LYS A 207 9.08 11.46 -5.63
C LYS A 207 8.48 11.92 -6.96
N GLY A 208 9.13 11.61 -8.08
CA GLY A 208 8.74 12.04 -9.41
C GLY A 208 8.48 10.85 -10.34
N GLU A 209 8.92 11.00 -11.59
CA GLU A 209 8.87 9.92 -12.58
C GLU A 209 9.82 8.77 -12.22
N VAL A 210 9.37 7.55 -12.47
CA VAL A 210 10.14 6.32 -12.27
C VAL A 210 10.06 5.46 -13.53
N PRO A 211 11.15 4.75 -13.91
CA PRO A 211 11.17 4.01 -15.16
C PRO A 211 10.57 2.60 -15.02
N ASP A 212 9.86 2.15 -16.04
CA ASP A 212 9.29 0.80 -16.14
C ASP A 212 10.37 -0.29 -16.31
N TYR A 213 11.52 0.04 -16.90
CA TYR A 213 12.67 -0.86 -17.06
C TYR A 213 13.98 -0.07 -17.12
N TRP A 214 15.11 -0.78 -17.13
CA TRP A 214 16.44 -0.17 -17.14
C TRP A 214 17.45 -1.01 -17.91
N GLN A 215 18.62 -0.44 -18.19
CA GLN A 215 19.66 -1.09 -18.99
C GLN A 215 20.08 -2.46 -18.43
N ASN A 216 19.99 -2.63 -17.10
CA ASN A 216 20.42 -3.85 -16.41
C ASN A 216 19.31 -4.90 -16.27
N SER A 217 18.04 -4.54 -16.49
CA SER A 217 16.94 -5.51 -16.51
C SER A 217 15.78 -5.01 -17.36
N LEU A 218 15.41 -5.83 -18.34
CA LEU A 218 14.21 -5.66 -19.14
C LEU A 218 13.02 -6.48 -18.60
N LYS A 219 13.20 -7.16 -17.46
CA LYS A 219 12.18 -8.03 -16.87
C LYS A 219 11.41 -7.37 -15.73
N HIS A 220 12.03 -6.42 -15.04
CA HIS A 220 11.46 -5.79 -13.86
C HIS A 220 11.79 -4.30 -13.86
N SER A 221 10.94 -3.50 -13.20
CA SER A 221 11.31 -2.13 -12.86
C SER A 221 12.56 -2.12 -11.95
N PRO A 222 13.30 -1.00 -11.83
CA PRO A 222 14.42 -0.93 -10.89
C PRO A 222 14.00 -1.15 -9.44
N PHE A 223 12.82 -0.65 -9.06
CA PHE A 223 12.27 -0.82 -7.71
C PHE A 223 11.89 -2.28 -7.45
N ALA A 224 11.10 -2.88 -8.33
CA ALA A 224 10.69 -4.28 -8.22
C ALA A 224 11.89 -5.23 -8.22
N SER A 225 12.89 -4.98 -9.07
CA SER A 225 14.12 -5.78 -9.09
C SER A 225 14.81 -5.80 -7.72
N LYS A 226 14.97 -4.64 -7.07
CA LYS A 226 15.59 -4.56 -5.74
C LYS A 226 14.73 -5.19 -4.64
N LEU A 227 13.41 -4.99 -4.73
CA LEU A 227 12.46 -5.60 -3.82
C LEU A 227 12.49 -7.13 -3.91
N ILE A 228 12.50 -7.68 -5.12
CA ILE A 228 12.60 -9.11 -5.38
C ILE A 228 13.91 -9.67 -4.82
N ASP A 229 15.04 -8.98 -5.06
CA ASP A 229 16.35 -9.40 -4.56
C ASP A 229 16.35 -9.52 -3.02
N ILE A 230 15.90 -8.49 -2.29
CA ILE A 230 15.90 -8.52 -0.82
C ILE A 230 14.91 -9.54 -0.27
N LEU A 231 13.72 -9.67 -0.86
CA LEU A 231 12.73 -10.65 -0.39
C LEU A 231 13.17 -12.11 -0.63
N ASN A 232 13.99 -12.37 -1.65
CA ASN A 232 14.51 -13.72 -1.92
C ASN A 232 15.79 -14.05 -1.14
N SER A 233 16.63 -13.06 -0.85
CA SER A 233 17.92 -13.26 -0.19
C SER A 233 17.87 -13.24 1.33
N GLU A 234 16.78 -12.74 1.93
CA GLU A 234 16.60 -12.76 3.38
C GLU A 234 16.17 -14.15 3.87
N ASP A 235 16.79 -14.57 4.97
CA ASP A 235 16.61 -15.90 5.57
C ASP A 235 15.74 -15.87 6.83
N GLU A 236 15.65 -14.72 7.52
CA GLU A 236 14.91 -14.62 8.78
C GLU A 236 13.69 -13.69 8.67
N PHE A 237 13.91 -12.40 8.41
CA PHE A 237 12.82 -11.43 8.29
C PHE A 237 13.22 -10.16 7.55
N VAL A 238 12.26 -9.56 6.83
CA VAL A 238 12.40 -8.26 6.16
C VAL A 238 11.54 -7.21 6.87
N THR A 239 12.08 -6.00 7.02
CA THR A 239 11.32 -4.81 7.47
C THR A 239 11.31 -3.74 6.39
N PRO A 240 10.36 -2.78 6.41
CA PRO A 240 10.37 -1.63 5.52
C PRO A 240 11.72 -0.90 5.50
N GLY A 241 12.39 -0.78 6.66
CA GLY A 241 13.73 -0.19 6.75
C GLY A 241 14.83 -1.01 6.07
N LYS A 242 14.80 -2.34 6.16
CA LYS A 242 15.74 -3.21 5.40
C LYS A 242 15.51 -3.07 3.89
N ILE A 243 14.26 -3.05 3.45
CA ILE A 243 13.90 -2.84 2.03
C ILE A 243 14.44 -1.49 1.56
N PHE A 244 14.13 -0.42 2.29
CA PHE A 244 14.57 0.93 1.94
C PHE A 244 16.10 1.05 1.83
N ARG A 245 16.85 0.49 2.79
CA ARG A 245 18.33 0.47 2.74
C ARG A 245 18.87 -0.29 1.52
N SER A 246 18.23 -1.40 1.14
CA SER A 246 18.61 -2.15 -0.07
C SER A 246 18.45 -1.34 -1.37
N MET A 247 17.63 -0.28 -1.32
CA MET A 247 17.29 0.59 -2.44
C MET A 247 18.07 1.92 -2.47
N GLU A 248 18.99 2.19 -1.53
CA GLU A 248 19.76 3.45 -1.48
C GLU A 248 20.61 3.74 -2.72
N ARG A 249 20.89 2.71 -3.53
CA ARG A 249 21.61 2.83 -4.81
C ARG A 249 20.72 2.56 -6.02
N ASN A 250 19.40 2.72 -5.87
CA ASN A 250 18.47 2.58 -6.97
C ASN A 250 18.56 3.78 -7.93
N ILE A 251 18.05 3.63 -9.15
CA ILE A 251 18.07 4.71 -10.16
C ILE A 251 17.30 5.94 -9.67
N THR A 252 16.21 5.71 -8.95
CA THR A 252 15.37 6.74 -8.35
C THR A 252 15.55 6.71 -6.84
N GLU A 253 15.43 7.88 -6.20
CA GLU A 253 15.52 8.00 -4.75
C GLU A 253 14.19 7.51 -4.12
N PRO A 254 14.16 6.31 -3.50
CA PRO A 254 12.96 5.84 -2.85
C PRO A 254 12.61 6.74 -1.66
N VAL A 255 11.35 6.69 -1.21
CA VAL A 255 10.93 7.37 0.03
C VAL A 255 10.24 6.39 0.95
N LEU A 256 10.62 6.40 2.22
CA LEU A 256 9.99 5.61 3.27
C LEU A 256 9.37 6.54 4.30
N LYS A 257 8.06 6.43 4.48
CA LYS A 257 7.30 7.38 5.30
C LYS A 257 6.24 6.69 6.15
N GLU A 258 5.86 7.39 7.22
CA GLU A 258 4.69 7.06 8.04
C GLU A 258 3.48 7.92 7.64
N PHE A 259 2.27 7.36 7.77
CA PHE A 259 1.02 8.05 7.43
C PHE A 259 -0.07 7.81 8.47
N GLY A 260 -1.14 8.61 8.43
CA GLY A 260 -2.34 8.38 9.23
C GLY A 260 -2.06 8.17 10.73
N ARG A 261 -2.62 7.11 11.31
CA ARG A 261 -2.50 6.80 12.74
C ARG A 261 -1.24 6.04 13.17
N HIS A 262 -0.14 6.16 12.41
CA HIS A 262 1.14 5.53 12.80
C HIS A 262 1.54 5.89 14.23
N GLU A 263 1.97 4.91 15.02
CA GLU A 263 2.55 5.11 16.34
C GLU A 263 4.08 4.94 16.30
N PRO A 264 4.87 5.78 17.02
CA PRO A 264 6.34 5.84 16.87
C PRO A 264 7.13 4.52 17.03
N ARG A 265 6.54 3.48 17.64
CA ARG A 265 7.17 2.17 17.85
C ARG A 265 6.66 1.09 16.88
N GLY A 266 5.62 1.39 16.10
CA GLY A 266 5.05 0.51 15.11
C GLY A 266 6.07 0.16 14.02
N ASP A 267 6.11 -1.10 13.62
CA ASP A 267 6.83 -1.52 12.42
C ASP A 267 6.18 -2.77 11.82
N PHE A 268 6.52 -3.05 10.56
CA PHE A 268 6.02 -4.18 9.80
C PHE A 268 7.13 -5.22 9.63
N PHE A 269 6.79 -6.48 9.84
CA PHE A 269 7.72 -7.60 9.74
C PHE A 269 7.19 -8.63 8.74
N LEU A 270 8.00 -8.94 7.74
CA LEU A 270 7.82 -10.08 6.84
C LEU A 270 8.77 -11.17 7.33
N LYS A 271 8.26 -12.09 8.16
CA LYS A 271 9.03 -13.25 8.64
C LYS A 271 9.04 -14.35 7.57
N VAL A 272 10.20 -14.93 7.31
CA VAL A 272 10.33 -16.09 6.42
C VAL A 272 9.69 -17.31 7.09
N ASN A 273 8.93 -18.08 6.30
CA ASN A 273 8.23 -19.30 6.74
C ASN A 273 9.12 -20.54 6.73
#